data_AF-A0A0K0EVX7-F1
#
_entry.id   AF-A0A0K0EVX7-F1
#
_cell.length_a   1.000
_cell.length_b   1.000
_cell.length_c   1.000
_cell.angle_alpha   90.00
_cell.angle_beta   90.00
_cell.angle_gamma   90.00
#
_symmetry.space_group_name_H-M   'P 1'
#
loop_
_entity.id
_entity.type
_entity.pdbx_description
1 polymer ?
#
loop_
_entity_poly.entity_id
_entity_poly.type
_entity_poly.pdbx_seq_one_letter_code
_entity_poly.pdbx_strand_id
1 'polypeptide(L)'
;MLLKLYCLGAALALMPLPTQPLGPQQETLFPYISRDITNTTFPFDLNVTTNSDVVLVKCPHNNYRHKDAGESFSFNTEDFKARSIFNREGDSFAWVPLLKSKSVPTYLKCGRIHLEDVGNPRYDWIFNVKWINNLTTESIANYEKIDNSILRSPDGCGDTENTVIFASNKKGGFTLVTDHRQLKNVHTNQMYYYFVNLTENEKFKGPCSILKAYNEAPKFLLPDYTHTPVTETSDGIISIDIAETEGKTIKISLVLGNDLEYYSGEKISLSRMRYLENGPNDIENSNETIISTFTIKGYDIVKLVYNSPFKGNFKIVSKKYYFSPKSKNIVFETKTESYFPSNSSAKPNCTRYYSTIGYLHKISYNGTEGSVNTLDFTDGLKGNFNKTKSHILFKENADGKTTISCTYKTLDGTIKTTTNFVNEDTIAYSKMLDLQKHLDEQNALNDTLKQTQIALDENNKKVKSINETLHETQKIMDQKMKENNMSLF
;
A
#
# COMPACT_ATOMS: atom_id res chain seq x y z
N MET A 1 -54.70 78.64 -39.09
CA MET A 1 -53.29 78.25 -39.17
C MET A 1 -52.94 76.97 -38.40
N LEU A 2 -53.68 76.60 -37.33
CA LEU A 2 -53.38 75.42 -36.50
C LEU A 2 -53.62 74.05 -37.18
N LEU A 3 -54.54 73.95 -38.14
CA LEU A 3 -54.85 72.66 -38.79
C LEU A 3 -53.72 72.15 -39.72
N LYS A 4 -52.95 73.07 -40.33
CA LYS A 4 -51.83 72.70 -41.22
C LYS A 4 -50.60 72.19 -40.45
N LEU A 5 -50.41 72.63 -39.21
CA LEU A 5 -49.35 72.14 -38.32
C LEU A 5 -49.66 70.75 -37.76
N TYR A 6 -50.94 70.46 -37.49
CA TYR A 6 -51.35 69.14 -36.99
C TYR A 6 -51.19 68.04 -38.05
N CYS A 7 -51.48 68.34 -39.32
CA CYS A 7 -51.27 67.39 -40.42
C CYS A 7 -49.78 67.11 -40.70
N LEU A 8 -48.88 68.09 -40.47
CA LEU A 8 -47.45 67.86 -40.61
C LEU A 8 -46.89 66.98 -39.47
N GLY A 9 -47.37 67.17 -38.24
CA GLY A 9 -46.99 66.36 -37.08
C GLY A 9 -47.48 64.91 -37.18
N ALA A 10 -48.70 64.69 -37.69
CA ALA A 10 -49.24 63.35 -37.92
C ALA A 10 -48.56 62.62 -39.09
N ALA A 11 -48.16 63.34 -40.14
CA ALA A 11 -47.43 62.75 -41.26
C ALA A 11 -45.99 62.34 -40.89
N LEU A 12 -45.33 63.07 -39.98
CA LEU A 12 -44.01 62.70 -39.45
C LEU A 12 -44.05 61.52 -38.46
N ALA A 13 -45.15 61.35 -37.73
CA ALA A 13 -45.34 60.21 -36.82
C ALA A 13 -45.73 58.90 -37.53
N LEU A 14 -46.22 58.98 -38.78
CA LEU A 14 -46.60 57.83 -39.62
C LEU A 14 -45.56 57.46 -40.68
N MET A 15 -44.43 58.18 -40.75
CA MET A 15 -43.30 57.68 -41.51
C MET A 15 -42.76 56.43 -40.80
N PRO A 16 -42.75 55.25 -41.44
CA PRO A 16 -42.04 54.11 -40.89
C PRO A 16 -40.60 54.58 -40.68
N LEU A 17 -40.10 54.45 -39.44
CA LEU A 17 -38.66 54.46 -39.19
C LEU A 17 -38.03 53.61 -40.28
N PRO A 18 -36.95 54.05 -40.94
CA PRO A 18 -36.24 53.18 -41.85
C PRO A 18 -35.77 52.00 -40.99
N THR A 19 -36.54 50.91 -41.01
CA THR A 19 -36.02 49.59 -40.73
C THR A 19 -34.94 49.48 -41.78
N GLN A 20 -33.70 49.69 -41.35
CA GLN A 20 -32.55 49.30 -42.14
C GLN A 20 -32.92 47.93 -42.70
N PRO A 21 -32.84 47.73 -44.03
CA PRO A 21 -32.94 46.38 -44.54
C PRO A 21 -31.96 45.57 -43.70
N LEU A 22 -32.40 44.45 -43.12
CA LEU A 22 -31.45 43.47 -42.63
C LEU A 22 -30.52 43.24 -43.82
N GLY A 23 -29.30 43.79 -43.73
CA GLY A 23 -28.27 43.53 -44.70
C GLY A 23 -28.12 42.02 -44.82
N PRO A 24 -27.60 41.52 -45.95
CA PRO A 24 -27.46 40.09 -46.20
C PRO A 24 -26.97 39.41 -44.93
N GLN A 25 -27.79 38.49 -44.42
CA GLN A 25 -27.62 37.85 -43.13
C GLN A 25 -26.14 37.44 -42.96
N GLN A 26 -25.53 37.92 -41.87
CA GLN A 26 -24.23 37.48 -41.39
C GLN A 26 -24.32 35.99 -41.04
N GLU A 27 -24.11 35.12 -42.03
CA GLU A 27 -24.08 33.67 -41.84
C GLU A 27 -22.77 33.16 -41.20
N THR A 28 -21.78 34.02 -40.93
CA THR A 28 -20.43 33.57 -40.52
C THR A 28 -20.00 33.95 -39.11
N LEU A 29 -20.71 34.83 -38.39
CA LEU A 29 -20.29 35.21 -37.03
C LEU A 29 -20.59 34.09 -36.02
N PHE A 30 -19.66 33.84 -35.09
CA PHE A 30 -19.98 33.03 -33.92
C PHE A 30 -21.15 33.68 -33.17
N PRO A 31 -22.29 33.00 -32.97
CA PRO A 31 -23.60 33.63 -32.69
C PRO A 31 -23.72 34.38 -31.36
N TYR A 32 -22.65 34.50 -30.59
CA TYR A 32 -22.61 35.10 -29.26
C TYR A 32 -21.32 35.87 -28.95
N ILE A 33 -20.45 36.02 -29.94
CA ILE A 33 -19.28 36.89 -29.85
C ILE A 33 -19.59 38.15 -30.65
N SER A 34 -19.29 39.30 -30.04
CA SER A 34 -19.43 40.61 -30.69
C SER A 34 -18.69 40.62 -32.03
N ARG A 35 -19.26 41.32 -33.01
CA ARG A 35 -18.61 41.59 -34.31
C ARG A 35 -17.30 42.36 -34.16
N ASP A 36 -17.23 43.24 -33.16
CA ASP A 36 -16.02 44.01 -32.87
C ASP A 36 -15.35 43.39 -31.65
N ILE A 37 -14.21 42.73 -31.88
CA ILE A 37 -13.39 42.11 -30.84
C ILE A 37 -12.41 43.17 -30.29
N THR A 38 -12.43 43.35 -28.98
CA THR A 38 -11.57 44.27 -28.24
C THR A 38 -10.75 43.52 -27.19
N ASN A 39 -9.90 44.22 -26.47
CA ASN A 39 -9.13 43.67 -25.34
C ASN A 39 -10.00 43.17 -24.16
N THR A 40 -11.29 43.52 -24.11
CA THR A 40 -12.22 43.08 -23.06
C THR A 40 -13.17 41.97 -23.52
N THR A 41 -13.14 41.56 -24.79
CA THR A 41 -14.02 40.52 -25.32
C THR A 41 -13.74 39.15 -24.72
N PHE A 42 -12.47 38.84 -24.44
CA PHE A 42 -12.03 37.57 -23.87
C PHE A 42 -11.37 37.79 -22.50
N PRO A 43 -11.55 36.86 -21.53
CA PRO A 43 -12.31 35.61 -21.66
C PRO A 43 -13.83 35.82 -21.68
N PHE A 44 -14.54 35.05 -22.51
CA PHE A 44 -15.99 35.13 -22.63
C PHE A 44 -16.66 34.18 -21.63
N ASP A 45 -17.56 34.70 -20.81
CA ASP A 45 -18.31 33.90 -19.83
C ASP A 45 -19.38 33.04 -20.52
N LEU A 46 -19.21 31.71 -20.44
CA LEU A 46 -20.16 30.74 -20.97
C LEU A 46 -20.89 30.03 -19.83
N ASN A 47 -22.15 30.39 -19.63
CA ASN A 47 -23.01 29.74 -18.64
C ASN A 47 -23.55 28.43 -19.20
N VAL A 48 -23.26 27.32 -18.53
CA VAL A 48 -23.63 25.98 -18.95
C VAL A 48 -24.60 25.36 -17.95
N THR A 49 -25.78 24.98 -18.44
CA THR A 49 -26.82 24.29 -17.69
C THR A 49 -26.91 22.86 -18.21
N THR A 50 -26.27 21.92 -17.53
CA THR A 50 -26.33 20.49 -17.83
C THR A 50 -26.25 19.68 -16.54
N ASN A 51 -26.79 18.46 -16.53
CA ASN A 51 -26.65 17.54 -15.40
C ASN A 51 -25.38 16.68 -15.49
N SER A 52 -24.64 16.79 -16.59
CA SER A 52 -23.37 16.10 -16.81
C SER A 52 -22.18 16.96 -16.37
N ASP A 53 -21.10 16.29 -15.98
CA ASP A 53 -19.76 16.82 -15.83
C ASP A 53 -19.05 17.04 -17.17
N VAL A 54 -19.65 16.67 -18.30
CA VAL A 54 -19.11 16.91 -19.64
C VAL A 54 -20.11 17.69 -20.49
N VAL A 55 -19.58 18.63 -21.27
CA VAL A 55 -20.28 19.26 -22.39
C VAL A 55 -19.39 19.32 -23.61
N LEU A 56 -19.99 19.40 -24.79
CA LEU A 56 -19.31 19.91 -25.97
C LEU A 56 -19.41 21.41 -25.99
N VAL A 57 -18.28 22.11 -26.12
CA VAL A 57 -18.23 23.55 -26.35
C VAL A 57 -17.89 23.80 -27.81
N LYS A 58 -18.63 24.71 -28.45
CA LYS A 58 -18.35 25.12 -29.82
C LYS A 58 -17.16 26.08 -29.84
N CYS A 59 -16.07 25.66 -30.49
CA CYS A 59 -14.87 26.47 -30.71
C CYS A 59 -14.71 26.80 -32.20
N PRO A 60 -14.17 27.97 -32.57
CA PRO A 60 -13.81 28.23 -33.95
C PRO A 60 -12.76 27.23 -34.48
N HIS A 61 -12.78 27.00 -35.78
CA HIS A 61 -11.83 26.12 -36.48
C HIS A 61 -11.03 26.92 -37.53
N ASN A 62 -10.08 26.30 -38.22
CA ASN A 62 -9.17 27.01 -39.15
C ASN A 62 -9.89 27.73 -40.31
N ASN A 63 -11.08 27.26 -40.67
CA ASN A 63 -11.89 27.87 -41.72
C ASN A 63 -12.69 29.09 -41.21
N TYR A 64 -12.66 29.38 -39.91
CA TYR A 64 -13.36 30.52 -39.35
C TYR A 64 -12.77 31.84 -39.82
N ARG A 65 -13.66 32.74 -40.23
CA ARG A 65 -13.41 34.14 -40.56
C ARG A 65 -14.40 34.96 -39.75
N HIS A 66 -13.94 35.98 -39.04
CA HIS A 66 -14.79 36.68 -38.09
C HIS A 66 -15.59 37.79 -38.79
N LYS A 67 -15.00 38.96 -39.01
CA LYS A 67 -15.61 40.12 -39.68
C LYS A 67 -15.14 40.26 -41.13
N ASP A 68 -13.83 40.15 -41.37
CA ASP A 68 -13.22 40.37 -42.68
C ASP A 68 -12.60 39.08 -43.25
N ALA A 69 -12.53 38.99 -44.58
CA ALA A 69 -12.11 37.77 -45.28
C ALA A 69 -10.64 37.39 -45.02
N GLY A 70 -9.78 38.36 -44.71
CA GLY A 70 -8.38 38.12 -44.39
C GLY A 70 -8.10 37.89 -42.91
N GLU A 71 -9.10 38.05 -42.03
CA GLU A 71 -8.97 37.61 -40.64
C GLU A 71 -8.85 36.10 -40.58
N SER A 72 -8.11 35.57 -39.60
CA SER A 72 -7.89 34.13 -39.54
C SER A 72 -7.81 33.60 -38.13
N PHE A 73 -8.38 32.41 -37.96
CA PHE A 73 -8.29 31.68 -36.71
C PHE A 73 -7.28 30.55 -36.80
N SER A 74 -6.46 30.43 -35.77
CA SER A 74 -5.56 29.30 -35.58
C SER A 74 -5.90 28.62 -34.25
N PHE A 75 -6.35 27.37 -34.29
CA PHE A 75 -6.52 26.58 -33.07
C PHE A 75 -5.18 26.07 -32.53
N ASN A 76 -5.12 25.76 -31.24
CA ASN A 76 -3.94 25.11 -30.67
C ASN A 76 -3.97 23.61 -31.02
N THR A 77 -3.12 23.18 -31.95
CA THR A 77 -3.09 21.80 -32.46
C THR A 77 -2.76 20.77 -31.39
N GLU A 78 -1.97 21.11 -30.36
CA GLU A 78 -1.59 20.17 -29.31
C GLU A 78 -2.76 19.93 -28.33
N ASP A 79 -3.43 21.00 -27.91
CA ASP A 79 -4.61 20.92 -27.03
C ASP A 79 -5.79 20.23 -27.74
N PHE A 80 -5.95 20.45 -29.05
CA PHE A 80 -7.04 19.88 -29.83
C PHE A 80 -6.82 18.40 -30.14
N LYS A 81 -5.58 17.99 -30.43
CA LYS A 81 -5.22 16.57 -30.55
C LYS A 81 -5.43 15.81 -29.24
N ALA A 82 -5.11 16.42 -28.10
CA ALA A 82 -5.29 15.80 -26.79
C ALA A 82 -6.77 15.67 -26.36
N ARG A 83 -7.64 16.55 -26.85
CA ARG A 83 -9.07 16.58 -26.49
C ARG A 83 -9.97 15.76 -27.40
N SER A 84 -9.48 15.33 -28.57
CA SER A 84 -10.26 14.72 -29.65
C SER A 84 -11.46 15.60 -30.02
N ILE A 85 -11.32 16.46 -31.02
CA ILE A 85 -12.41 17.33 -31.48
C ILE A 85 -13.31 16.58 -32.48
N PHE A 86 -14.53 17.09 -32.66
CA PHE A 86 -15.40 16.69 -33.75
C PHE A 86 -15.75 17.90 -34.62
N ASN A 87 -15.52 17.80 -35.93
CA ASN A 87 -15.95 18.77 -36.93
C ASN A 87 -16.30 18.03 -38.22
N ARG A 88 -17.25 18.56 -39.00
CA ARG A 88 -17.47 18.09 -40.36
C ARG A 88 -16.49 18.77 -41.31
N GLU A 89 -16.30 18.17 -42.47
CA GLU A 89 -15.48 18.77 -43.51
C GLU A 89 -16.11 20.09 -43.98
N GLY A 90 -15.30 21.15 -44.04
CA GLY A 90 -15.77 22.49 -44.39
C GLY A 90 -16.24 23.35 -43.21
N ASP A 91 -16.56 22.77 -42.05
CA ASP A 91 -17.07 23.53 -40.89
C ASP A 91 -16.09 24.63 -40.46
N SER A 92 -16.65 25.81 -40.15
CA SER A 92 -15.93 26.93 -39.53
C SER A 92 -15.72 26.75 -38.03
N PHE A 93 -16.18 25.64 -37.45
CA PHE A 93 -16.11 25.36 -36.03
C PHE A 93 -15.85 23.89 -35.74
N ALA A 94 -15.47 23.61 -34.51
CA ALA A 94 -15.32 22.26 -33.98
C ALA A 94 -15.99 22.17 -32.60
N TRP A 95 -16.52 20.99 -32.31
CA TRP A 95 -17.02 20.62 -31.00
C TRP A 95 -15.87 20.03 -30.17
N VAL A 96 -15.64 20.64 -29.02
CA VAL A 96 -14.56 20.24 -28.11
C VAL A 96 -15.18 19.71 -26.82
N PRO A 97 -14.91 18.44 -26.43
CA PRO A 97 -15.37 17.93 -25.15
C PRO A 97 -14.62 18.60 -24.00
N LEU A 98 -15.38 19.03 -23.00
CA LEU A 98 -14.89 19.72 -21.83
C LEU A 98 -15.43 19.05 -20.56
N LEU A 99 -14.51 18.53 -19.75
CA LEU A 99 -14.80 18.01 -18.41
C LEU A 99 -14.82 19.16 -17.40
N LYS A 100 -15.80 19.12 -16.49
CA LYS A 100 -15.93 20.02 -15.34
C LYS A 100 -14.71 19.90 -14.43
N SER A 101 -14.01 21.01 -14.27
CA SER A 101 -12.88 21.09 -13.33
C SER A 101 -13.36 21.20 -11.88
N LYS A 102 -12.50 20.78 -10.95
CA LYS A 102 -12.74 20.94 -9.50
C LYS A 102 -12.79 22.41 -9.08
N SER A 103 -12.02 23.27 -9.74
CA SER A 103 -12.12 24.73 -9.64
C SER A 103 -13.20 25.22 -10.61
N VAL A 104 -14.21 25.93 -10.11
CA VAL A 104 -15.17 26.65 -10.96
C VAL A 104 -14.72 28.10 -11.02
N PRO A 105 -14.58 28.71 -12.20
CA PRO A 105 -14.97 28.21 -13.54
C PRO A 105 -13.92 27.33 -14.25
N THR A 106 -14.33 26.62 -15.31
CA THR A 106 -13.44 25.82 -16.17
C THR A 106 -12.98 26.65 -17.37
N TYR A 107 -11.68 26.84 -17.51
CA TYR A 107 -11.09 27.58 -18.62
C TYR A 107 -10.91 26.68 -19.85
N LEU A 108 -11.39 27.15 -21.01
CA LEU A 108 -11.18 26.52 -22.30
C LEU A 108 -10.57 27.54 -23.27
N LYS A 109 -9.34 27.29 -23.70
CA LYS A 109 -8.70 28.04 -24.78
C LYS A 109 -8.93 27.32 -26.11
N CYS A 110 -9.71 27.94 -27.01
CA CYS A 110 -9.98 27.38 -28.34
C CYS A 110 -8.82 27.65 -29.31
N GLY A 111 -8.12 28.77 -29.16
CA GLY A 111 -7.08 29.16 -30.11
C GLY A 111 -6.79 30.65 -30.08
N ARG A 112 -6.39 31.21 -31.22
CA ARG A 112 -6.11 32.62 -31.43
C ARG A 112 -6.78 33.12 -32.69
N ILE A 113 -7.39 34.31 -32.59
CA ILE A 113 -7.90 35.06 -33.74
C ILE A 113 -6.91 36.16 -34.12
N HIS A 114 -6.70 36.33 -35.41
CA HIS A 114 -5.91 37.39 -36.02
C HIS A 114 -6.87 38.33 -36.75
N LEU A 115 -6.92 39.59 -36.33
CA LEU A 115 -7.78 40.61 -36.94
C LEU A 115 -6.99 41.46 -37.93
N GLU A 116 -7.65 41.95 -38.98
CA GLU A 116 -7.08 42.87 -39.98
C GLU A 116 -7.33 44.34 -39.59
N ASP A 117 -7.13 44.66 -38.32
CA ASP A 117 -7.20 46.03 -37.80
C ASP A 117 -5.81 46.69 -37.74
N VAL A 118 -5.77 48.00 -37.45
CA VAL A 118 -4.51 48.76 -37.26
C VAL A 118 -3.60 48.04 -36.25
N GLY A 119 -2.46 47.54 -36.72
CA GLY A 119 -1.48 46.81 -35.92
C GLY A 119 -1.66 45.29 -35.88
N ASN A 120 -2.62 44.73 -36.61
CA ASN A 120 -2.92 43.28 -36.71
C ASN A 120 -3.01 42.60 -35.33
N PRO A 121 -3.92 43.06 -34.45
CA PRO A 121 -3.99 42.57 -33.09
C PRO A 121 -4.34 41.08 -33.06
N ARG A 122 -3.86 40.40 -32.01
CA ARG A 122 -4.06 38.96 -31.79
C ARG A 122 -4.71 38.75 -30.44
N TYR A 123 -5.79 37.98 -30.41
CA TYR A 123 -6.50 37.67 -29.17
C TYR A 123 -6.57 36.16 -28.95
N ASP A 124 -6.27 35.73 -27.72
CA ASP A 124 -6.54 34.35 -27.31
C ASP A 124 -8.05 34.17 -27.14
N TRP A 125 -8.63 33.23 -27.87
CA TRP A 125 -10.05 32.91 -27.81
C TRP A 125 -10.31 31.97 -26.62
N ILE A 126 -10.74 32.56 -25.51
CA ILE A 126 -10.88 31.85 -24.22
C ILE A 126 -12.33 31.91 -23.77
N PHE A 127 -12.88 30.75 -23.42
CA PHE A 127 -14.15 30.62 -22.71
C PHE A 127 -13.92 30.38 -21.22
N ASN A 128 -14.67 31.11 -20.43
CA ASN A 128 -14.79 30.93 -19.00
C ASN A 128 -16.09 30.16 -18.70
N VAL A 129 -16.01 28.83 -18.64
CA VAL A 129 -17.18 27.97 -18.57
C VAL A 129 -17.67 27.87 -17.13
N LYS A 130 -18.84 28.46 -16.87
CA LYS A 130 -19.51 28.52 -15.56
C LYS A 130 -20.61 27.47 -15.50
N TRP A 131 -20.41 26.47 -14.65
CA TRP A 131 -21.36 25.37 -14.46
C TRP A 131 -22.45 25.79 -13.47
N ILE A 132 -23.70 25.88 -13.93
CA ILE A 132 -24.82 26.32 -13.09
C ILE A 132 -25.32 25.17 -12.19
N ASN A 133 -25.34 23.94 -12.70
CA ASN A 133 -25.86 22.79 -11.97
C ASN A 133 -24.78 22.07 -11.15
N ASN A 134 -25.20 21.50 -10.00
CA ASN A 134 -24.36 20.77 -9.06
C ASN A 134 -24.47 19.24 -9.17
N LEU A 135 -25.32 18.71 -10.07
CA LEU A 135 -25.51 17.27 -10.24
C LEU A 135 -24.22 16.58 -10.72
N THR A 136 -24.02 15.36 -10.24
CA THR A 136 -22.88 14.51 -10.61
C THR A 136 -23.27 13.54 -11.72
N THR A 137 -22.41 13.40 -12.72
CA THR A 137 -22.58 12.46 -13.85
C THR A 137 -22.89 11.04 -13.42
N GLU A 138 -22.36 10.60 -12.28
CA GLU A 138 -22.60 9.25 -11.78
C GLU A 138 -24.08 8.96 -11.49
N SER A 139 -24.89 9.98 -11.17
CA SER A 139 -26.30 9.79 -10.87
C SER A 139 -27.19 9.65 -12.11
N ILE A 140 -26.67 10.02 -13.29
CA ILE A 140 -27.39 9.98 -14.57
C ILE A 140 -26.78 9.02 -15.59
N ALA A 141 -25.67 8.37 -15.25
CA ALA A 141 -25.00 7.40 -16.12
C ALA A 141 -25.69 6.03 -16.05
N ASN A 142 -25.99 5.46 -17.21
CA ASN A 142 -26.50 4.10 -17.34
C ASN A 142 -25.33 3.11 -17.34
N TYR A 143 -25.45 2.03 -16.58
CA TYR A 143 -24.42 1.00 -16.50
C TYR A 143 -24.66 -0.07 -17.54
N GLU A 144 -23.69 -0.27 -18.44
CA GLU A 144 -23.80 -1.25 -19.50
C GLU A 144 -22.60 -2.19 -19.51
N LYS A 145 -22.86 -3.47 -19.81
CA LYS A 145 -21.80 -4.46 -20.00
C LYS A 145 -21.20 -4.23 -21.38
N ILE A 146 -19.95 -3.75 -21.43
CA ILE A 146 -19.29 -3.40 -22.69
C ILE A 146 -18.04 -4.27 -22.84
N ASP A 147 -18.04 -5.12 -23.86
CA ASP A 147 -16.90 -5.94 -24.26
C ASP A 147 -16.05 -5.18 -25.28
N ASN A 148 -16.53 -5.08 -26.53
CA ASN A 148 -15.83 -4.43 -27.64
C ASN A 148 -16.75 -3.59 -28.54
N SER A 149 -18.02 -3.42 -28.16
CA SER A 149 -19.00 -2.68 -28.95
C SER A 149 -20.00 -1.98 -28.06
N ILE A 150 -20.52 -0.86 -28.55
CA ILE A 150 -21.61 -0.09 -27.94
C ILE A 150 -22.71 0.15 -28.99
N LEU A 151 -23.94 0.32 -28.51
CA LEU A 151 -25.03 0.75 -29.38
C LEU A 151 -24.79 2.18 -29.86
N ARG A 152 -25.02 2.42 -31.15
CA ARG A 152 -24.89 3.77 -31.74
C ARG A 152 -25.90 4.77 -31.15
N SER A 153 -27.04 4.25 -30.72
CA SER A 153 -28.17 5.02 -30.19
C SER A 153 -28.61 4.37 -28.88
N PRO A 154 -28.13 4.86 -27.73
CA PRO A 154 -28.60 4.39 -26.44
C PRO A 154 -29.97 5.01 -26.12
N ASP A 155 -30.68 4.37 -25.19
CA ASP A 155 -31.92 4.89 -24.64
C ASP A 155 -31.73 6.35 -24.17
N GLY A 156 -32.62 7.23 -24.63
CA GLY A 156 -32.61 8.67 -24.31
C GLY A 156 -32.07 9.59 -25.41
N CYS A 157 -31.40 9.08 -26.45
CA CYS A 157 -30.88 9.92 -27.55
C CYS A 157 -31.75 9.92 -28.81
N GLY A 158 -32.65 8.94 -28.98
CA GLY A 158 -33.42 8.73 -30.21
C GLY A 158 -32.56 8.19 -31.36
N ASP A 159 -33.16 7.43 -32.28
CA ASP A 159 -32.43 6.85 -33.41
C ASP A 159 -31.97 7.91 -34.40
N THR A 160 -30.69 8.25 -34.35
CA THR A 160 -30.08 9.18 -35.29
C THR A 160 -28.78 8.61 -35.86
N GLU A 161 -28.62 8.71 -37.18
CA GLU A 161 -27.34 8.42 -37.83
C GLU A 161 -26.26 9.46 -37.47
N ASN A 162 -26.64 10.59 -36.88
CA ASN A 162 -25.75 11.71 -36.58
C ASN A 162 -25.22 11.73 -35.15
N THR A 163 -25.27 10.61 -34.44
CA THR A 163 -24.74 10.51 -33.08
C THR A 163 -23.21 10.62 -33.06
N VAL A 164 -22.70 11.51 -32.20
CA VAL A 164 -21.28 11.69 -31.92
C VAL A 164 -20.99 11.14 -30.52
N ILE A 165 -19.97 10.31 -30.40
CA ILE A 165 -19.66 9.59 -29.16
C ILE A 165 -18.22 9.91 -28.75
N PHE A 166 -18.06 10.35 -27.50
CA PHE A 166 -16.76 10.54 -26.88
C PHE A 166 -16.56 9.54 -25.74
N ALA A 167 -15.44 8.80 -25.78
CA ALA A 167 -15.03 7.92 -24.71
C ALA A 167 -14.02 8.62 -23.79
N SER A 168 -14.18 8.50 -22.48
CA SER A 168 -13.17 8.96 -21.52
C SER A 168 -11.92 8.09 -21.58
N ASN A 169 -10.75 8.67 -21.41
CA ASN A 169 -9.48 7.94 -21.34
C ASN A 169 -9.02 7.71 -19.89
N LYS A 170 -8.33 6.58 -19.61
CA LYS A 170 -7.76 6.28 -18.27
C LYS A 170 -6.91 7.40 -17.67
N LYS A 171 -6.08 8.06 -18.50
CA LYS A 171 -5.15 9.12 -18.07
C LYS A 171 -5.77 10.53 -18.14
N GLY A 172 -7.09 10.62 -18.32
CA GLY A 172 -7.80 11.87 -18.57
C GLY A 172 -7.84 12.23 -20.06
N GLY A 173 -8.78 13.13 -20.40
CA GLY A 173 -9.10 13.48 -21.79
C GLY A 173 -10.12 12.53 -22.42
N PHE A 174 -10.32 12.71 -23.73
CA PHE A 174 -11.35 12.02 -24.49
C PHE A 174 -10.81 11.48 -25.81
N THR A 175 -11.45 10.41 -26.29
CA THR A 175 -11.24 9.85 -27.63
C THR A 175 -12.56 9.88 -28.38
N LEU A 176 -12.55 10.39 -29.61
CA LEU A 176 -13.70 10.31 -30.51
C LEU A 176 -13.86 8.86 -30.97
N VAL A 177 -15.04 8.28 -30.76
CA VAL A 177 -15.34 6.92 -31.19
C VAL A 177 -15.74 6.95 -32.66
N THR A 178 -14.88 6.43 -33.53
CA THR A 178 -15.11 6.35 -34.98
C THR A 178 -15.78 5.03 -35.39
N ASP A 179 -15.51 3.94 -34.68
CA ASP A 179 -16.14 2.63 -34.89
C ASP A 179 -16.76 2.13 -33.56
N HIS A 180 -18.09 2.12 -33.50
CA HIS A 180 -18.85 1.65 -32.33
C HIS A 180 -18.98 0.13 -32.25
N ARG A 181 -18.60 -0.60 -33.31
CA ARG A 181 -18.64 -2.08 -33.36
C ARG A 181 -17.31 -2.72 -32.98
N GLN A 182 -16.21 -1.97 -33.06
CA GLN A 182 -14.86 -2.43 -32.72
C GLN A 182 -14.11 -1.38 -31.90
N LEU A 183 -14.54 -1.24 -30.64
CA LEU A 183 -13.89 -0.38 -29.67
C LEU A 183 -12.49 -0.92 -29.35
N LYS A 184 -11.52 -0.01 -29.29
CA LYS A 184 -10.14 -0.30 -28.88
C LYS A 184 -9.91 0.24 -27.48
N ASN A 185 -9.08 -0.46 -26.70
CA ASN A 185 -8.65 -0.03 -25.36
C ASN A 185 -9.81 0.20 -24.39
N VAL A 186 -10.84 -0.63 -24.46
CA VAL A 186 -11.96 -0.58 -23.52
C VAL A 186 -11.44 -0.89 -22.12
N HIS A 187 -11.94 -0.17 -21.12
CA HIS A 187 -11.57 -0.42 -19.74
C HIS A 187 -12.71 -0.25 -18.75
N THR A 188 -12.50 -0.77 -17.55
CA THR A 188 -13.47 -0.65 -16.46
C THR A 188 -13.75 0.82 -16.13
N ASN A 189 -15.01 1.11 -15.77
CA ASN A 189 -15.51 2.46 -15.44
C ASN A 189 -15.35 3.51 -16.55
N GLN A 190 -15.04 3.10 -17.79
CA GLN A 190 -14.96 4.00 -18.91
C GLN A 190 -16.34 4.62 -19.21
N MET A 191 -16.37 5.94 -19.36
CA MET A 191 -17.58 6.68 -19.68
C MET A 191 -17.67 6.94 -21.19
N TYR A 192 -18.86 6.77 -21.76
CA TYR A 192 -19.18 7.09 -23.14
C TYR A 192 -20.28 8.16 -23.14
N TYR A 193 -19.98 9.31 -23.73
CA TYR A 193 -20.87 10.47 -23.79
C TYR A 193 -21.45 10.60 -25.19
N TYR A 194 -22.78 10.55 -25.28
CA TYR A 194 -23.51 10.59 -26.55
C TYR A 194 -24.10 11.97 -26.80
N PHE A 195 -23.91 12.48 -28.00
CA PHE A 195 -24.42 13.77 -28.45
C PHE A 195 -25.14 13.62 -29.79
N VAL A 196 -26.30 14.25 -29.92
CA VAL A 196 -27.12 14.24 -31.14
C VAL A 196 -27.51 15.67 -31.52
N ASN A 197 -27.92 15.87 -32.77
CA ASN A 197 -28.42 17.14 -33.29
C ASN A 197 -27.48 18.31 -33.01
N LEU A 198 -26.20 18.14 -33.34
CA LEU A 198 -25.20 19.21 -33.27
C LEU A 198 -25.50 20.23 -34.37
N THR A 199 -26.01 21.40 -33.99
CA THR A 199 -26.41 22.46 -34.92
C THR A 199 -25.49 23.67 -34.84
N GLU A 200 -25.49 24.51 -35.87
CA GLU A 200 -24.62 25.69 -35.93
C GLU A 200 -25.00 26.78 -34.91
N ASN A 201 -26.25 26.82 -34.45
CA ASN A 201 -26.73 27.91 -33.58
C ASN A 201 -26.45 27.67 -32.09
N GLU A 202 -26.00 26.48 -31.70
CA GLU A 202 -25.75 26.12 -30.30
C GLU A 202 -24.36 26.55 -29.82
N LYS A 203 -24.27 27.07 -28.59
CA LYS A 203 -22.99 27.47 -27.96
C LYS A 203 -22.26 26.31 -27.30
N PHE A 204 -23.05 25.42 -26.71
CA PHE A 204 -22.62 24.20 -26.05
C PHE A 204 -23.71 23.14 -26.17
N LYS A 205 -23.35 21.88 -25.97
CA LYS A 205 -24.27 20.75 -25.95
C LYS A 205 -23.97 19.82 -24.78
N GLY A 206 -24.98 19.52 -23.97
CA GLY A 206 -24.91 18.43 -22.99
C GLY A 206 -25.16 17.07 -23.65
N PRO A 207 -24.65 15.97 -23.06
CA PRO A 207 -24.92 14.64 -23.60
C PRO A 207 -26.40 14.28 -23.44
N CYS A 208 -26.96 13.57 -24.42
CA CYS A 208 -28.30 13.00 -24.33
C CYS A 208 -28.32 11.68 -23.54
N SER A 209 -27.20 10.96 -23.52
CA SER A 209 -27.03 9.74 -22.73
C SER A 209 -25.56 9.57 -22.35
N ILE A 210 -25.33 8.92 -21.21
CA ILE A 210 -24.00 8.61 -20.68
C ILE A 210 -24.00 7.15 -20.29
N LEU A 211 -23.08 6.37 -20.85
CA LEU A 211 -22.87 4.98 -20.47
C LEU A 211 -21.60 4.83 -19.64
N LYS A 212 -21.67 4.06 -18.56
CA LYS A 212 -20.52 3.64 -17.77
C LYS A 212 -20.28 2.15 -17.99
N ALA A 213 -19.13 1.83 -18.57
CA ALA A 213 -18.73 0.46 -18.88
C ALA A 213 -18.45 -0.34 -17.61
N TYR A 214 -19.04 -1.52 -17.54
CA TYR A 214 -18.62 -2.60 -16.66
C TYR A 214 -18.46 -3.91 -17.45
N ASN A 215 -17.86 -4.92 -16.82
CA ASN A 215 -17.77 -6.26 -17.38
C ASN A 215 -17.90 -7.32 -16.29
N GLU A 216 -17.76 -8.59 -16.66
CA GLU A 216 -17.66 -9.69 -15.72
C GLU A 216 -16.54 -9.45 -14.70
N ALA A 217 -16.78 -9.91 -13.48
CA ALA A 217 -15.82 -9.81 -12.40
C ALA A 217 -14.45 -10.40 -12.80
N PRO A 218 -13.33 -9.69 -12.55
CA PRO A 218 -12.01 -10.18 -12.91
C PRO A 218 -11.59 -11.34 -12.02
N LYS A 219 -10.59 -12.07 -12.47
CA LYS A 219 -9.84 -13.02 -11.65
C LYS A 219 -8.53 -12.37 -11.19
N PHE A 220 -8.10 -12.72 -9.98
CA PHE A 220 -6.76 -12.37 -9.52
C PHE A 220 -5.74 -13.29 -10.20
N LEU A 221 -4.77 -12.67 -10.86
CA LEU A 221 -3.63 -13.34 -11.47
C LEU A 221 -2.36 -12.90 -10.74
N LEU A 222 -1.55 -13.88 -10.35
CA LEU A 222 -0.20 -13.68 -9.84
C LEU A 222 0.76 -14.20 -10.92
N PRO A 223 1.29 -13.35 -11.82
CA PRO A 223 1.98 -13.79 -13.04
C PRO A 223 3.14 -14.76 -12.77
N ASP A 224 3.91 -14.49 -11.71
CA ASP A 224 5.08 -15.28 -11.32
C ASP A 224 4.72 -16.66 -10.74
N TYR A 225 3.43 -16.95 -10.54
CA TYR A 225 2.93 -18.15 -9.85
C TYR A 225 1.80 -18.87 -10.60
N THR A 226 1.64 -18.58 -11.89
CA THR A 226 0.57 -19.14 -12.74
C THR A 226 0.68 -20.66 -12.95
N HIS A 227 1.89 -21.21 -12.85
CA HIS A 227 2.17 -22.64 -13.03
C HIS A 227 2.41 -23.38 -11.71
N THR A 228 2.20 -22.72 -10.56
CA THR A 228 2.38 -23.36 -9.25
C THR A 228 1.20 -24.30 -8.99
N PRO A 229 1.44 -25.54 -8.50
CA PRO A 229 0.36 -26.45 -8.15
C PRO A 229 -0.59 -25.79 -7.15
N VAL A 230 -1.85 -25.59 -7.55
CA VAL A 230 -2.86 -24.98 -6.68
C VAL A 230 -3.32 -26.04 -5.68
N THR A 231 -2.82 -25.95 -4.46
CA THR A 231 -3.43 -26.66 -3.33
C THR A 231 -4.40 -25.68 -2.69
N GLU A 232 -5.70 -25.82 -2.98
CA GLU A 232 -6.74 -25.04 -2.33
C GLU A 232 -7.17 -25.77 -1.06
N THR A 233 -7.06 -25.10 0.09
CA THR A 233 -7.52 -25.66 1.36
C THR A 233 -9.04 -25.63 1.46
N SER A 234 -9.60 -26.34 2.45
CA SER A 234 -11.04 -26.28 2.77
C SER A 234 -11.56 -24.86 3.02
N ASP A 235 -10.66 -23.94 3.41
CA ASP A 235 -10.97 -22.53 3.70
C ASP A 235 -10.84 -21.61 2.47
N GLY A 236 -10.62 -22.18 1.28
CA GLY A 236 -10.48 -21.47 0.00
C GLY A 236 -9.18 -20.69 -0.13
N ILE A 237 -8.11 -21.11 0.55
CA ILE A 237 -6.79 -20.46 0.52
C ILE A 237 -5.90 -21.18 -0.48
N ILE A 238 -5.29 -20.42 -1.39
CA ILE A 238 -4.29 -20.92 -2.32
C ILE A 238 -2.91 -20.89 -1.65
N SER A 239 -2.26 -22.04 -1.53
CA SER A 239 -0.86 -22.11 -1.08
C SER A 239 0.11 -21.82 -2.22
N ILE A 240 1.16 -21.05 -1.93
CA ILE A 240 2.25 -20.69 -2.85
C ILE A 240 3.58 -20.88 -2.12
N ASP A 241 4.34 -21.87 -2.54
CA ASP A 241 5.62 -22.19 -1.93
C ASP A 241 6.68 -21.15 -2.30
N ILE A 242 7.29 -20.56 -1.28
CA ILE A 242 8.36 -19.58 -1.40
C ILE A 242 9.56 -19.96 -0.52
N ALA A 243 10.74 -19.45 -0.89
CA ALA A 243 11.87 -19.41 0.01
C ALA A 243 11.71 -18.24 0.99
N GLU A 244 12.24 -18.39 2.21
CA GLU A 244 12.31 -17.28 3.15
C GLU A 244 13.16 -16.14 2.57
N THR A 245 12.63 -14.93 2.60
CA THR A 245 13.29 -13.73 2.06
C THR A 245 13.03 -12.55 2.98
N GLU A 246 13.99 -11.63 3.09
CA GLU A 246 13.84 -10.40 3.89
C GLU A 246 12.79 -9.42 3.31
N GLY A 247 12.40 -9.64 2.06
CA GLY A 247 11.32 -8.93 1.39
C GLY A 247 11.17 -9.41 -0.05
N LYS A 248 9.97 -9.85 -0.43
CA LYS A 248 9.65 -10.26 -1.81
C LYS A 248 8.50 -9.41 -2.35
N THR A 249 8.75 -8.75 -3.47
CA THR A 249 7.69 -8.05 -4.21
C THR A 249 6.91 -9.06 -5.04
N ILE A 250 5.59 -9.05 -4.88
CA ILE A 250 4.65 -9.92 -5.58
C ILE A 250 3.91 -9.07 -6.60
N LYS A 251 3.92 -9.49 -7.87
CA LYS A 251 3.13 -8.88 -8.94
C LYS A 251 1.71 -9.45 -8.94
N ILE A 252 0.73 -8.57 -9.18
CA ILE A 252 -0.68 -8.90 -9.25
C ILE A 252 -1.34 -8.21 -10.45
N SER A 253 -2.30 -8.89 -11.05
CA SER A 253 -3.13 -8.33 -12.12
C SER A 253 -4.57 -8.81 -11.96
N LEU A 254 -5.51 -7.93 -12.28
CA LEU A 254 -6.92 -8.28 -12.43
C LEU A 254 -7.18 -8.58 -13.90
N VAL A 255 -7.65 -9.79 -14.20
CA VAL A 255 -7.76 -10.27 -15.58
C VAL A 255 -9.19 -10.63 -15.94
N LEU A 256 -9.60 -10.24 -17.14
CA LEU A 256 -10.90 -10.56 -17.72
C LEU A 256 -10.70 -11.57 -18.85
N GLY A 257 -10.90 -12.86 -18.58
CA GLY A 257 -10.54 -13.90 -19.55
C GLY A 257 -9.05 -13.83 -19.89
N ASN A 258 -8.72 -13.48 -21.13
CA ASN A 258 -7.34 -13.28 -21.60
C ASN A 258 -6.91 -11.80 -21.67
N ASP A 259 -7.79 -10.86 -21.32
CA ASP A 259 -7.51 -9.43 -21.35
C ASP A 259 -6.86 -8.98 -20.02
N LEU A 260 -5.61 -8.53 -20.11
CA LEU A 260 -4.81 -8.00 -19.01
C LEU A 260 -4.98 -6.50 -18.80
N GLU A 261 -5.54 -5.79 -19.79
CA GLU A 261 -5.58 -4.32 -19.83
C GLU A 261 -6.91 -3.76 -19.31
N TYR A 262 -8.02 -4.47 -19.46
CA TYR A 262 -9.35 -3.97 -19.09
C TYR A 262 -9.42 -3.43 -17.65
N TYR A 263 -8.93 -4.21 -16.68
CA TYR A 263 -8.87 -3.84 -15.25
C TYR A 263 -7.50 -3.30 -14.83
N SER A 264 -6.60 -3.01 -15.78
CA SER A 264 -5.27 -2.48 -15.46
C SER A 264 -5.36 -1.08 -14.84
N GLY A 265 -4.64 -0.88 -13.74
CA GLY A 265 -4.60 0.37 -12.97
C GLY A 265 -5.64 0.47 -11.85
N GLU A 266 -6.52 -0.53 -11.74
CA GLU A 266 -7.52 -0.58 -10.68
C GLU A 266 -6.92 -0.80 -9.30
N LYS A 267 -7.60 -0.26 -8.29
CA LYS A 267 -7.21 -0.38 -6.89
C LYS A 267 -7.75 -1.67 -6.29
N ILE A 268 -6.87 -2.41 -5.63
CA ILE A 268 -7.16 -3.66 -4.92
C ILE A 268 -6.93 -3.40 -3.43
N SER A 269 -7.86 -3.88 -2.60
CA SER A 269 -7.67 -3.89 -1.15
C SER A 269 -6.92 -5.16 -0.76
N LEU A 270 -5.79 -5.01 -0.09
CA LEU A 270 -5.04 -6.10 0.52
C LEU A 270 -5.22 -6.01 2.04
N SER A 271 -5.58 -7.13 2.66
CA SER A 271 -5.52 -7.30 4.12
C SER A 271 -4.60 -8.46 4.46
N ARG A 272 -3.85 -8.34 5.55
CA ARG A 272 -3.05 -9.45 6.08
C ARG A 272 -3.93 -10.27 7.02
N MET A 273 -3.77 -11.58 6.98
CA MET A 273 -4.49 -12.52 7.84
C MET A 273 -3.50 -13.19 8.78
N ARG A 274 -3.95 -13.62 9.95
CA ARG A 274 -3.18 -14.45 10.88
C ARG A 274 -3.82 -15.82 11.02
N TYR A 275 -3.02 -16.87 10.94
CA TYR A 275 -3.47 -18.22 11.25
C TYR A 275 -3.58 -18.42 12.76
N LEU A 276 -4.77 -18.77 13.22
CA LEU A 276 -5.11 -19.04 14.62
C LEU A 276 -5.58 -20.49 14.76
N GLU A 277 -5.79 -20.93 16.00
CA GLU A 277 -6.29 -22.28 16.30
C GLU A 277 -7.64 -22.58 15.63
N ASN A 278 -8.52 -21.58 15.56
CA ASN A 278 -9.83 -21.65 14.90
C ASN A 278 -9.78 -21.33 13.39
N GLY A 279 -8.58 -21.24 12.81
CA GLY A 279 -8.38 -20.90 11.42
C GLY A 279 -7.89 -19.46 11.17
N PRO A 280 -7.78 -19.07 9.89
CA PRO A 280 -7.22 -17.79 9.47
C PRO A 280 -8.21 -16.64 9.70
N ASN A 281 -7.74 -15.56 10.34
CA ASN A 281 -8.52 -14.37 10.65
C ASN A 281 -7.85 -13.09 10.16
N ASP A 282 -8.63 -12.07 9.80
CA ASP A 282 -8.10 -10.77 9.35
C ASP A 282 -7.35 -10.07 10.50
N ILE A 283 -6.18 -9.47 10.21
CA ILE A 283 -5.44 -8.65 11.16
C ILE A 283 -5.99 -7.22 11.08
N GLU A 284 -6.53 -6.72 12.19
CA GLU A 284 -7.03 -5.34 12.28
C GLU A 284 -5.96 -4.33 11.87
N ASN A 285 -6.38 -3.29 11.14
CA ASN A 285 -5.51 -2.20 10.67
C ASN A 285 -4.36 -2.63 9.75
N SER A 286 -4.44 -3.81 9.13
CA SER A 286 -3.47 -4.27 8.12
C SER A 286 -3.87 -3.96 6.67
N ASN A 287 -5.00 -3.27 6.48
CA ASN A 287 -5.56 -2.98 5.17
C ASN A 287 -4.71 -1.95 4.42
N GLU A 288 -4.30 -2.29 3.20
CA GLU A 288 -3.57 -1.41 2.31
C GLU A 288 -4.21 -1.41 0.91
N THR A 289 -4.13 -0.30 0.20
CA THR A 289 -4.57 -0.22 -1.19
C THR A 289 -3.39 -0.39 -2.12
N ILE A 290 -3.47 -1.37 -3.01
CA ILE A 290 -2.44 -1.69 -4.00
C ILE A 290 -3.02 -1.61 -5.42
N ILE A 291 -2.16 -1.60 -6.44
CA ILE A 291 -2.59 -1.60 -7.85
C ILE A 291 -2.03 -2.82 -8.57
N SER A 292 -0.71 -2.93 -8.64
CA SER A 292 -0.02 -3.97 -9.44
C SER A 292 1.00 -4.79 -8.66
N THR A 293 1.36 -4.37 -7.45
CA THR A 293 2.37 -5.04 -6.64
C THR A 293 2.13 -4.84 -5.15
N PHE A 294 2.56 -5.80 -4.34
CA PHE A 294 2.69 -5.68 -2.89
C PHE A 294 3.94 -6.40 -2.40
N THR A 295 4.33 -6.20 -1.14
CA THR A 295 5.52 -6.83 -0.56
C THR A 295 5.15 -7.70 0.63
N ILE A 296 5.76 -8.90 0.67
CA ILE A 296 5.71 -9.82 1.80
C ILE A 296 7.10 -9.90 2.45
N LYS A 297 7.15 -10.15 3.76
CA LYS A 297 8.40 -10.37 4.51
C LYS A 297 8.37 -11.77 5.11
N GLY A 298 9.29 -12.64 4.68
CA GLY A 298 9.22 -14.07 4.99
C GLY A 298 7.94 -14.69 4.42
N TYR A 299 7.28 -15.50 5.25
CA TYR A 299 6.01 -16.15 4.92
C TYR A 299 4.82 -15.28 5.34
N ASP A 300 3.75 -15.30 4.55
CA ASP A 300 2.59 -14.43 4.80
C ASP A 300 1.25 -15.06 4.40
N ILE A 301 0.15 -14.59 5.00
CA ILE A 301 -1.22 -14.88 4.55
C ILE A 301 -1.89 -13.55 4.20
N VAL A 302 -2.32 -13.43 2.96
CA VAL A 302 -2.98 -12.20 2.47
C VAL A 302 -4.34 -12.52 1.87
N LYS A 303 -5.24 -11.56 1.98
CA LYS A 303 -6.56 -11.57 1.34
C LYS A 303 -6.64 -10.35 0.44
N LEU A 304 -6.94 -10.61 -0.82
CA LEU A 304 -7.10 -9.62 -1.86
C LEU A 304 -8.59 -9.46 -2.15
N VAL A 305 -9.04 -8.21 -2.22
CA VAL A 305 -10.45 -7.87 -2.44
C VAL A 305 -10.54 -6.78 -3.51
N TYR A 306 -11.40 -7.00 -4.49
CA TYR A 306 -11.72 -6.02 -5.52
C TYR A 306 -13.25 -5.84 -5.61
N ASN A 307 -13.67 -4.58 -5.65
CA ASN A 307 -15.07 -4.19 -5.81
C ASN A 307 -15.35 -4.02 -7.31
N SER A 308 -15.72 -5.09 -7.99
CA SER A 308 -15.97 -5.07 -9.43
C SER A 308 -17.28 -4.34 -9.74
N PRO A 309 -17.30 -3.34 -10.63
CA PRO A 309 -18.55 -2.70 -11.05
C PRO A 309 -19.54 -3.72 -11.63
N PHE A 310 -20.81 -3.62 -11.26
CA PHE A 310 -21.88 -4.50 -11.75
C PHE A 310 -23.25 -3.80 -11.65
N LYS A 311 -23.85 -3.44 -12.79
CA LYS A 311 -25.21 -2.88 -12.88
C LYS A 311 -25.50 -1.76 -11.85
N GLY A 312 -24.63 -0.77 -11.76
CA GLY A 312 -24.78 0.35 -10.83
C GLY A 312 -24.40 0.07 -9.38
N ASN A 313 -23.98 -1.17 -9.07
CA ASN A 313 -23.47 -1.60 -7.77
C ASN A 313 -22.06 -2.18 -7.93
N PHE A 314 -21.60 -2.88 -6.89
CA PHE A 314 -20.35 -3.61 -6.89
C PHE A 314 -20.56 -5.08 -6.52
N LYS A 315 -19.87 -5.96 -7.25
CA LYS A 315 -19.68 -7.36 -6.89
C LYS A 315 -18.31 -7.50 -6.25
N ILE A 316 -18.29 -7.97 -5.00
CA ILE A 316 -17.05 -8.21 -4.27
C ILE A 316 -16.42 -9.49 -4.79
N VAL A 317 -15.19 -9.39 -5.28
CA VAL A 317 -14.34 -10.52 -5.63
C VAL A 317 -13.24 -10.61 -4.58
N SER A 318 -13.02 -11.79 -4.02
CA SER A 318 -11.93 -11.98 -3.05
C SER A 318 -11.17 -13.27 -3.29
N LYS A 319 -9.88 -13.25 -2.97
CA LYS A 319 -9.03 -14.45 -2.97
C LYS A 319 -8.00 -14.37 -1.85
N LYS A 320 -7.75 -15.51 -1.21
CA LYS A 320 -6.78 -15.64 -0.13
C LYS A 320 -5.57 -16.42 -0.62
N TYR A 321 -4.38 -15.96 -0.26
CA TYR A 321 -3.12 -16.59 -0.61
C TYR A 321 -2.30 -16.83 0.65
N TYR A 322 -1.77 -18.04 0.79
CA TYR A 322 -0.79 -18.42 1.78
C TYR A 322 0.56 -18.58 1.09
N PHE A 323 1.47 -17.66 1.36
CA PHE A 323 2.86 -17.76 0.93
C PHE A 323 3.60 -18.68 1.89
N SER A 324 3.54 -19.97 1.59
CA SER A 324 4.02 -21.08 2.41
C SER A 324 5.52 -21.30 2.27
N PRO A 325 6.15 -21.90 3.28
CA PRO A 325 7.45 -22.50 3.08
C PRO A 325 7.40 -23.70 2.13
N LYS A 326 8.50 -23.93 1.38
CA LYS A 326 8.62 -25.09 0.48
C LYS A 326 8.46 -26.45 1.18
N SER A 327 8.78 -26.52 2.47
CA SER A 327 8.64 -27.73 3.27
C SER A 327 7.55 -27.52 4.30
N LYS A 328 6.58 -28.43 4.36
CA LYS A 328 5.47 -28.36 5.30
C LYS A 328 5.93 -28.35 6.77
N ASN A 329 6.97 -29.14 7.06
CA ASN A 329 7.57 -29.19 8.39
C ASN A 329 8.99 -28.61 8.30
N ILE A 330 9.23 -27.50 8.98
CA ILE A 330 10.53 -26.84 9.04
C ILE A 330 11.06 -26.88 10.45
N VAL A 331 12.33 -27.22 10.56
CA VAL A 331 13.12 -27.05 11.78
C VAL A 331 14.24 -26.08 11.43
N PHE A 332 14.22 -24.91 12.05
CA PHE A 332 15.30 -23.94 11.92
C PHE A 332 16.51 -24.38 12.73
N GLU A 333 17.69 -24.00 12.27
CA GLU A 333 18.94 -24.21 13.01
C GLU A 333 18.88 -23.57 14.40
N THR A 334 19.48 -24.25 15.37
CA THR A 334 19.54 -23.76 16.75
C THR A 334 20.35 -22.49 16.81
N LYS A 335 19.76 -21.43 17.37
CA LYS A 335 20.44 -20.14 17.59
C LYS A 335 20.88 -20.01 19.04
N THR A 336 21.93 -19.23 19.27
CA THR A 336 22.35 -18.83 20.62
C THR A 336 22.14 -17.34 20.78
N GLU A 337 21.43 -16.93 21.82
CA GLU A 337 21.14 -15.53 22.14
C GLU A 337 21.66 -15.20 23.54
N SER A 338 22.70 -14.36 23.59
CA SER A 338 23.20 -13.81 24.85
C SER A 338 22.35 -12.62 25.29
N TYR A 339 22.06 -12.53 26.58
CA TYR A 339 21.32 -11.40 27.15
C TYR A 339 21.84 -11.00 28.53
N PHE A 340 21.51 -9.76 28.91
CA PHE A 340 21.68 -9.23 30.25
C PHE A 340 20.31 -9.13 30.95
N PRO A 341 20.21 -9.36 32.27
CA PRO A 341 18.96 -9.31 33.04
C PRO A 341 18.17 -8.01 32.90
N SER A 342 18.88 -6.90 32.66
CA SER A 342 18.32 -5.57 32.43
C SER A 342 17.50 -5.48 31.14
N ASN A 343 17.72 -6.38 30.17
CA ASN A 343 16.97 -6.45 28.92
C ASN A 343 15.82 -7.46 29.01
N SER A 344 14.63 -6.97 29.38
CA SER A 344 13.43 -7.81 29.52
C SER A 344 12.98 -8.48 28.23
N SER A 345 13.32 -7.93 27.05
CA SER A 345 12.93 -8.46 25.74
C SER A 345 13.80 -9.62 25.26
N ALA A 346 14.99 -9.80 25.84
CA ALA A 346 15.94 -10.85 25.48
C ALA A 346 15.89 -12.06 26.43
N LYS A 347 14.96 -12.06 27.40
CA LYS A 347 14.74 -13.19 28.32
C LYS A 347 14.26 -14.43 27.56
N PRO A 348 14.50 -15.65 28.08
CA PRO A 348 14.08 -16.87 27.42
C PRO A 348 12.58 -16.86 27.13
N ASN A 349 12.18 -16.95 25.86
CA ASN A 349 10.79 -16.82 25.47
C ASN A 349 10.40 -17.60 24.21
N CYS A 350 9.09 -17.81 24.05
CA CYS A 350 8.46 -18.11 22.77
C CYS A 350 7.47 -17.00 22.42
N THR A 351 7.52 -16.49 21.19
CA THR A 351 6.41 -15.67 20.66
C THR A 351 5.16 -16.53 20.52
N ARG A 352 3.98 -15.95 20.67
CA ARG A 352 2.70 -16.66 20.44
C ARG A 352 2.45 -16.97 18.97
N TYR A 353 3.08 -16.24 18.07
CA TYR A 353 2.89 -16.38 16.64
C TYR A 353 4.24 -16.36 15.93
N TYR A 354 4.36 -17.21 14.90
CA TYR A 354 5.44 -17.13 13.94
C TYR A 354 4.91 -16.38 12.72
N SER A 355 5.31 -15.11 12.60
CA SER A 355 4.81 -14.17 11.61
C SER A 355 3.26 -14.14 11.59
N THR A 356 2.65 -14.23 10.41
CA THR A 356 1.21 -14.34 10.22
C THR A 356 0.74 -15.77 10.01
N ILE A 357 1.67 -16.72 9.86
CA ILE A 357 1.37 -18.04 9.28
C ILE A 357 1.23 -19.17 10.29
N GLY A 358 1.64 -18.96 11.54
CA GLY A 358 1.57 -20.00 12.55
C GLY A 358 1.32 -19.48 13.96
N TYR A 359 0.61 -20.28 14.75
CA TYR A 359 0.40 -20.06 16.18
C TYR A 359 1.20 -21.06 17.00
N LEU A 360 1.65 -20.65 18.18
CA LEU A 360 2.43 -21.49 19.08
C LEU A 360 1.55 -22.64 19.59
N HIS A 361 1.96 -23.87 19.29
CA HIS A 361 1.23 -25.08 19.62
C HIS A 361 1.90 -25.86 20.75
N LYS A 362 3.23 -25.99 20.70
CA LYS A 362 4.02 -26.72 21.71
C LYS A 362 5.31 -25.99 22.05
N ILE A 363 5.82 -26.28 23.24
CA ILE A 363 7.07 -25.73 23.75
C ILE A 363 7.89 -26.87 24.37
N SER A 364 9.21 -26.82 24.19
CA SER A 364 10.15 -27.61 24.99
C SER A 364 11.05 -26.66 25.76
N TYR A 365 11.06 -26.78 27.09
CA TYR A 365 11.92 -26.02 27.99
C TYR A 365 12.91 -26.99 28.64
N ASN A 366 14.19 -26.83 28.31
CA ASN A 366 15.28 -27.71 28.76
C ASN A 366 15.00 -29.21 28.60
N GLY A 367 14.37 -29.59 27.48
CA GLY A 367 14.03 -30.98 27.16
C GLY A 367 12.63 -31.42 27.61
N THR A 368 11.98 -30.70 28.53
CA THR A 368 10.60 -30.99 28.94
C THR A 368 9.61 -30.39 27.94
N GLU A 369 8.87 -31.24 27.23
CA GLU A 369 7.86 -30.82 26.24
C GLU A 369 6.48 -30.65 26.87
N GLY A 370 5.75 -29.61 26.46
CA GLY A 370 4.36 -29.38 26.84
C GLY A 370 3.59 -28.64 25.75
N SER A 371 2.29 -28.95 25.64
CA SER A 371 1.37 -28.16 24.82
C SER A 371 1.05 -26.83 25.50
N VAL A 372 0.88 -25.76 24.73
CA VAL A 372 0.53 -24.43 25.27
C VAL A 372 -0.73 -24.48 26.17
N ASN A 373 -1.67 -25.36 25.83
CA ASN A 373 -2.94 -25.53 26.54
C ASN A 373 -2.79 -26.31 27.86
N THR A 374 -1.70 -27.07 28.05
CA THR A 374 -1.47 -27.91 29.24
C THR A 374 -0.27 -27.46 30.08
N LEU A 375 0.37 -26.34 29.74
CA LEU A 375 1.57 -25.84 30.43
C LEU A 375 1.40 -25.72 31.95
N ASP A 376 0.22 -25.28 32.41
CA ASP A 376 -0.08 -25.07 33.82
C ASP A 376 -0.15 -26.38 34.65
N PHE A 377 -0.21 -27.53 33.96
CA PHE A 377 -0.34 -28.86 34.55
C PHE A 377 0.82 -29.79 34.19
N THR A 378 1.77 -29.34 33.37
CA THR A 378 2.89 -30.18 32.92
C THR A 378 4.04 -30.08 33.92
N ASP A 379 4.42 -31.22 34.51
CA ASP A 379 5.53 -31.30 35.45
C ASP A 379 6.84 -30.82 34.79
N GLY A 380 7.64 -30.04 35.52
CA GLY A 380 8.84 -29.38 35.01
C GLY A 380 8.59 -28.04 34.28
N LEU A 381 7.36 -27.79 33.79
CA LEU A 381 6.97 -26.50 33.18
C LEU A 381 6.13 -25.65 34.13
N LYS A 382 5.30 -26.28 34.96
CA LYS A 382 4.42 -25.61 35.91
C LYS A 382 5.19 -24.63 36.80
N GLY A 383 4.76 -23.37 36.80
CA GLY A 383 5.38 -22.30 37.61
C GLY A 383 6.70 -21.74 37.05
N ASN A 384 7.19 -22.24 35.92
CA ASN A 384 8.42 -21.79 35.27
C ASN A 384 8.21 -20.83 34.10
N PHE A 385 6.99 -20.33 33.91
CA PHE A 385 6.68 -19.38 32.85
C PHE A 385 5.68 -18.30 33.29
N ASN A 386 5.62 -17.23 32.50
CA ASN A 386 4.59 -16.19 32.55
C ASN A 386 4.03 -15.93 31.15
N LYS A 387 2.70 -15.90 31.02
CA LYS A 387 2.00 -15.68 29.76
C LYS A 387 1.69 -14.19 29.59
N THR A 388 2.14 -13.60 28.49
CA THR A 388 1.74 -12.25 28.06
C THR A 388 0.85 -12.33 26.83
N LYS A 389 0.35 -11.17 26.35
CA LYS A 389 -0.46 -11.08 25.13
C LYS A 389 0.30 -11.54 23.88
N SER A 390 1.62 -11.37 23.83
CA SER A 390 2.45 -11.64 22.65
C SER A 390 3.47 -12.77 22.83
N HIS A 391 3.89 -13.05 24.07
CA HIS A 391 4.95 -14.02 24.37
C HIS A 391 4.61 -14.91 25.55
N ILE A 392 5.29 -16.06 25.64
CA ILE A 392 5.41 -16.87 26.85
C ILE A 392 6.86 -16.74 27.30
N LEU A 393 7.07 -16.10 28.45
CA LEU A 393 8.38 -15.86 29.04
C LEU A 393 8.69 -16.98 30.01
N PHE A 394 9.91 -17.50 30.00
CA PHE A 394 10.35 -18.57 30.89
C PHE A 394 11.35 -18.05 31.92
N LYS A 395 11.39 -18.74 33.06
CA LYS A 395 12.43 -18.53 34.06
C LYS A 395 13.77 -18.98 33.50
N GLU A 396 14.82 -18.35 34.00
CA GLU A 396 16.18 -18.74 33.71
C GLU A 396 16.59 -19.93 34.59
N ASN A 397 17.46 -20.79 34.07
CA ASN A 397 18.10 -21.82 34.87
C ASN A 397 19.20 -21.24 35.76
N ALA A 398 19.51 -21.97 36.84
CA ALA A 398 20.55 -21.56 37.79
C ALA A 398 21.97 -21.47 37.18
N ASP A 399 22.24 -22.18 36.09
CA ASP A 399 23.51 -22.17 35.36
C ASP A 399 23.62 -21.05 34.31
N GLY A 400 22.60 -20.19 34.21
CA GLY A 400 22.52 -19.10 33.25
C GLY A 400 22.26 -19.56 31.81
N LYS A 401 21.95 -20.84 31.58
CA LYS A 401 21.72 -21.39 30.24
C LYS A 401 20.33 -22.01 30.14
N THR A 402 19.50 -21.47 29.27
CA THR A 402 18.14 -21.95 29.06
C THR A 402 17.92 -22.29 27.60
N THR A 403 17.56 -23.54 27.30
CA THR A 403 17.20 -23.96 25.94
C THR A 403 15.69 -23.99 25.79
N ILE A 404 15.17 -23.28 24.78
CA ILE A 404 13.75 -23.26 24.45
C ILE A 404 13.56 -23.69 23.00
N SER A 405 12.66 -24.63 22.77
CA SER A 405 12.13 -24.90 21.44
C SER A 405 10.66 -24.51 21.35
N CYS A 406 10.31 -23.72 20.35
CA CYS A 406 8.95 -23.27 20.08
C CYS A 406 8.46 -23.97 18.81
N THR A 407 7.35 -24.70 18.90
CA THR A 407 6.73 -25.36 17.75
C THR A 407 5.42 -24.68 17.41
N TYR A 408 5.36 -24.10 16.23
CA TYR A 408 4.22 -23.40 15.68
C TYR A 408 3.48 -24.28 14.70
N LYS A 409 2.15 -24.32 14.80
CA LYS A 409 1.30 -25.00 13.83
C LYS A 409 0.93 -24.01 12.73
N THR A 410 1.19 -24.40 11.48
CA THR A 410 0.83 -23.64 10.28
C THR A 410 -0.40 -24.27 9.61
N LEU A 411 -0.83 -23.71 8.47
CA LEU A 411 -2.00 -24.19 7.73
C LEU A 411 -1.86 -25.66 7.28
N ASP A 412 -0.65 -26.08 6.90
CA ASP A 412 -0.39 -27.37 6.27
C ASP A 412 0.77 -28.16 6.92
N GLY A 413 1.33 -27.67 8.02
CA GLY A 413 2.41 -28.34 8.74
C GLY A 413 2.85 -27.61 10.01
N THR A 414 4.17 -27.55 10.23
CA THR A 414 4.76 -27.02 11.47
C THR A 414 6.07 -26.28 11.23
N ILE A 415 6.33 -25.29 12.08
CA ILE A 415 7.62 -24.59 12.15
C ILE A 415 8.18 -24.76 13.56
N LYS A 416 9.41 -25.24 13.67
CA LYS A 416 10.12 -25.38 14.94
C LYS A 416 11.34 -24.47 14.95
N THR A 417 11.44 -23.63 15.99
CA THR A 417 12.64 -22.83 16.29
C THR A 417 13.23 -23.29 17.61
N THR A 418 14.55 -23.36 17.71
CA THR A 418 15.25 -23.66 18.95
C THR A 418 16.26 -22.56 19.25
N THR A 419 16.21 -22.02 20.46
CA THR A 419 17.10 -20.95 20.92
C THR A 419 17.72 -21.33 22.26
N ASN A 420 19.04 -21.23 22.33
CA ASN A 420 19.84 -21.33 23.53
C ASN A 420 20.07 -19.92 24.09
N PHE A 421 19.39 -19.59 25.17
CA PHE A 421 19.56 -18.32 25.85
C PHE A 421 20.70 -18.40 26.87
N VAL A 422 21.57 -17.40 26.86
CA VAL A 422 22.77 -17.34 27.68
C VAL A 422 22.75 -16.03 28.48
N ASN A 423 22.60 -16.12 29.80
CA ASN A 423 22.71 -14.95 30.67
C ASN A 423 24.18 -14.72 31.05
N GLU A 424 24.76 -13.65 30.51
CA GLU A 424 26.17 -13.32 30.72
C GLU A 424 26.48 -12.94 32.17
N ASP A 425 25.54 -12.31 32.89
CA ASP A 425 25.73 -11.91 34.30
C ASP A 425 25.73 -13.13 35.22
N THR A 426 24.80 -14.06 35.01
CA THR A 426 24.73 -15.31 35.79
C THR A 426 26.01 -16.13 35.56
N ILE A 427 26.47 -16.24 34.31
CA ILE A 427 27.70 -16.95 33.99
C ILE A 427 28.93 -16.29 34.61
N ALA A 428 29.01 -14.96 34.58
CA ALA A 428 30.09 -14.22 35.21
C ALA A 428 30.10 -14.42 36.74
N TYR A 429 28.92 -14.36 37.37
CA TYR A 429 28.76 -14.58 38.80
C TYR A 429 29.15 -16.01 39.21
N SER A 430 28.70 -17.03 38.48
CA SER A 430 29.09 -18.42 38.73
C SER A 430 30.60 -18.62 38.64
N LYS A 431 31.26 -18.04 37.63
CA LYS A 431 32.73 -18.09 37.51
C LYS A 431 33.45 -17.43 38.69
N MET A 432 32.92 -16.31 39.17
CA MET A 432 33.47 -15.63 40.35
C MET A 432 33.33 -16.52 41.60
N LEU A 433 32.19 -17.18 41.77
CA LEU A 433 31.93 -18.09 42.89
C LEU A 433 32.87 -19.30 42.88
N ASP A 434 33.10 -19.90 41.71
CA ASP A 434 34.02 -21.02 41.54
C ASP A 434 35.47 -20.60 41.84
N LEU A 435 35.87 -19.40 41.40
CA LEU A 435 37.20 -18.85 41.69
C LEU A 435 37.37 -18.62 43.20
N GLN A 436 36.35 -18.08 43.87
CA GLN A 436 36.37 -17.89 45.32
C GLN A 436 36.48 -19.21 46.06
N LYS A 437 35.72 -20.24 45.64
CA LYS A 437 35.80 -21.58 46.23
C LYS A 437 37.19 -22.17 46.11
N HIS A 438 37.82 -22.06 44.94
CA HIS A 438 39.20 -22.52 44.75
C HIS A 438 40.21 -21.75 45.61
N LEU A 439 40.01 -20.44 45.79
CA LEU A 439 40.85 -19.63 46.67
C LEU A 439 40.70 -20.07 48.14
N ASP A 440 39.47 -20.31 48.59
CA ASP A 440 39.19 -20.77 49.95
C ASP A 440 39.77 -22.17 50.21
N GLU A 441 39.69 -23.08 49.24
CA GLU A 441 40.34 -24.39 49.29
C GLU A 441 41.88 -24.29 49.38
N GLN A 442 42.49 -23.38 48.61
CA GLN A 442 43.94 -23.11 48.71
C GLN A 442 44.32 -22.52 50.08
N ASN A 443 43.52 -21.59 50.60
CA ASN A 443 43.77 -21.00 51.92
C ASN A 443 43.66 -22.05 53.02
N ALA A 444 42.65 -22.92 52.98
CA ALA A 444 42.49 -24.03 53.92
C ALA A 444 43.67 -25.02 53.87
N LEU A 445 44.18 -25.32 52.68
CA LEU A 445 45.39 -26.15 52.51
C LEU A 445 46.62 -25.47 53.11
N ASN A 446 46.81 -24.18 52.85
CA ASN A 446 47.92 -23.39 53.39
C ASN A 446 47.87 -23.31 54.92
N ASP A 447 46.68 -23.13 55.51
CA ASP A 447 46.49 -23.14 56.96
C ASP A 447 46.81 -24.52 57.56
N THR A 448 46.41 -25.60 56.88
CA THR A 448 46.74 -26.97 57.29
C THR A 448 48.25 -27.23 57.25
N LEU A 449 48.93 -26.78 56.18
CA LEU A 449 50.39 -26.86 56.06
C LEU A 449 51.08 -26.05 57.17
N LYS A 450 50.60 -24.84 57.47
CA LYS A 450 51.12 -24.00 58.54
C LYS A 450 50.98 -24.66 59.91
N GLN A 451 49.82 -25.24 60.22
CA GLN A 451 49.60 -25.99 61.46
C GLN A 451 50.51 -27.21 61.56
N THR A 452 50.70 -27.93 60.45
CA THR A 452 51.61 -29.09 60.39
C THR A 452 53.06 -28.67 60.63
N GLN A 453 53.49 -27.53 60.07
CA GLN A 453 54.83 -26.98 60.31
C GLN A 453 55.02 -26.57 61.77
N ILE A 454 54.03 -25.91 62.39
CA ILE A 454 54.06 -25.56 63.82
C ILE A 454 54.21 -26.82 64.69
N ALA A 455 53.43 -27.86 64.40
CA ALA A 455 53.52 -29.13 65.12
C ALA A 455 54.87 -29.83 64.94
N LEU A 456 55.46 -29.74 63.74
CA LEU A 456 56.81 -30.25 63.46
C LEU A 456 57.87 -29.49 64.25
N ASP A 457 57.79 -28.17 64.30
CA ASP A 457 58.72 -27.30 65.04
C ASP A 457 58.62 -27.53 66.55
N GLU A 458 57.41 -27.73 67.10
CA GLU A 458 57.20 -28.10 68.50
C GLU A 458 57.77 -29.48 68.82
N ASN A 459 57.58 -30.47 67.94
CA ASN A 459 58.18 -31.79 68.10
C ASN A 459 59.71 -31.73 68.02
N ASN A 460 60.27 -30.93 67.12
CA ASN A 460 61.71 -30.71 67.04
C ASN A 460 62.27 -30.07 68.32
N LYS A 461 61.55 -29.10 68.92
CA LYS A 461 61.92 -28.53 70.23
C LYS A 461 61.90 -29.58 71.34
N LYS A 462 60.89 -30.46 71.37
CA LYS A 462 60.83 -31.58 72.33
C LYS A 462 61.99 -32.56 72.15
N VAL A 463 62.31 -32.94 70.91
CA VAL A 463 63.45 -33.81 70.62
C VAL A 463 64.78 -33.17 71.06
N LYS A 464 64.95 -31.87 70.81
CA LYS A 464 66.13 -31.13 71.26
C LYS A 464 66.27 -31.12 72.79
N SER A 465 65.18 -30.87 73.51
CA SER A 465 65.13 -30.95 74.97
C SER A 465 65.47 -32.35 75.50
N ILE A 466 64.96 -33.41 74.87
CA ILE A 466 65.29 -34.80 75.24
C ILE A 466 66.78 -35.07 75.02
N ASN A 467 67.35 -34.64 73.89
CA ASN A 467 68.78 -34.81 73.60
C ASN A 467 69.67 -34.05 74.60
N GLU A 468 69.30 -32.83 74.98
CA GLU A 468 70.01 -32.05 76.01
C GLU A 468 69.97 -32.78 77.36
N THR A 469 68.81 -33.30 77.76
CA THR A 469 68.63 -34.09 78.99
C THR A 469 69.46 -35.38 78.96
N LEU A 470 69.49 -36.08 77.82
CA LEU A 470 70.26 -37.30 77.64
C LEU A 470 71.77 -37.02 77.75
N HIS A 471 72.25 -35.95 77.11
CA HIS A 471 73.64 -35.53 77.17
C HIS A 471 74.07 -35.16 78.59
N GLU A 472 73.24 -34.44 79.36
CA GLU A 472 73.49 -34.18 80.78
C GLU A 472 73.54 -35.46 81.61
N THR A 473 72.60 -36.38 81.39
CA THR A 473 72.57 -37.67 82.09
C THR A 473 73.81 -38.51 81.80
N GLN A 474 74.28 -38.49 80.55
CA GLN A 474 75.50 -39.18 80.14
C GLN A 474 76.75 -38.56 80.78
N LYS A 475 76.83 -37.23 80.83
CA LYS A 475 77.91 -36.51 81.51
C LYS A 475 77.96 -36.83 83.01
N ILE A 476 76.80 -36.95 83.66
CA ILE A 476 76.69 -37.37 85.08
C ILE A 476 77.17 -38.82 85.26
N MET A 477 76.82 -39.73 84.36
CA MET A 477 77.29 -41.12 84.39
C MET A 477 78.81 -41.22 84.20
N ASP A 478 79.36 -40.50 83.23
CA ASP A 478 80.81 -40.48 82.97
C ASP A 478 81.60 -39.90 84.16
N GLN A 479 81.04 -38.90 84.84
CA GLN A 479 81.64 -38.31 86.03
C GLN A 479 81.61 -39.30 87.22
N LYS A 480 80.50 -39.99 87.44
CA LYS A 480 80.41 -41.07 88.45
C LYS A 480 81.37 -42.23 88.16
N MET A 481 81.57 -42.59 86.89
CA MET A 481 82.55 -43.63 86.53
C MET A 481 83.99 -43.18 86.77
N LYS A 482 84.31 -41.91 86.55
CA LYS A 482 85.64 -41.35 86.89
C LYS A 482 85.89 -41.29 88.41
N GLU A 483 84.88 -40.96 89.20
CA GLU A 483 84.97 -40.95 90.67
C GLU A 483 85.15 -42.36 91.26
N ASN A 484 84.45 -43.37 90.72
CA ASN A 484 84.61 -44.76 91.15
C ASN A 484 85.96 -45.38 90.73
N ASN A 485 86.60 -44.89 89.66
CA ASN A 485 87.92 -45.36 89.25
C ASN A 485 89.08 -44.72 90.05
N MET A 486 88.83 -43.64 90.82
CA MET A 486 89.84 -43.04 91.71
C MET A 486 89.84 -43.63 93.12
N SER A 487 88.88 -44.46 93.51
CA SER A 487 88.87 -45.14 94.82
C SER A 487 89.57 -46.51 94.82
N LEU A 488 90.24 -46.86 93.72
CA LEU A 488 90.89 -48.16 93.48
C LEU A 488 92.42 -48.09 93.35
N PHE A 489 93.05 -46.97 93.73
CA PHE A 489 94.50 -46.83 93.84
C PHE A 489 94.93 -46.24 95.18
#